data_AF-A0A0D1E952-F1
#
_entry.id   AF-A0A0D1E952-F1
#
_cell.length_a   1.000
_cell.length_b   1.000
_cell.length_c   1.000
_cell.angle_alpha   90.00
_cell.angle_beta   90.00
_cell.angle_gamma   90.00
#
_symmetry.space_group_name_H-M   'P 1'
#
loop_
_entity.id
_entity.type
_entity.pdbx_description
1 polymer ?
#
loop_
_entity_poly.entity_id
_entity_poly.type
_entity_poly.pdbx_seq_one_letter_code
_entity_poly.pdbx_strand_id
1 'polypeptide(L)'
;MDHNYWNVDDFIADSQRLPCTFNMDVPNMGQIQSTEERDIKALTRVELPFWLAELMALNNIVSINKPKSFSTRVKAALDANPASVQLRNQNIHWYALGARLAQLMDDDDTEMQVLSKAYTGRIAQIFQQSQHLSTASSFSTSSTTNTDADDQGFASAQAIAAMVSDGPSLGMSAGHAMSAEITDFLQGMEESERTLLRNGQEGARMMKDFLASNQ
;
A
#
# COMPACT_ATOMS: atom_id res chain seq x y z
N MET A 1 -7.83 -13.01 4.15
CA MET A 1 -7.06 -12.10 5.00
C MET A 1 -7.88 -11.95 6.26
N ASP A 2 -7.41 -12.53 7.36
CA ASP A 2 -8.14 -12.47 8.63
C ASP A 2 -7.95 -11.07 9.23
N HIS A 3 -9.04 -10.36 9.46
CA HIS A 3 -8.99 -9.00 10.01
C HIS A 3 -8.64 -9.09 11.51
N ASN A 4 -7.49 -8.52 11.88
CA ASN A 4 -7.01 -8.53 13.25
C ASN A 4 -7.23 -7.16 13.88
N TYR A 5 -8.00 -7.12 14.96
CA TYR A 5 -8.28 -5.89 15.73
C TYR A 5 -7.00 -5.13 16.15
N TRP A 6 -5.90 -5.85 16.41
CA TRP A 6 -4.64 -5.25 16.85
C TRP A 6 -3.72 -4.81 15.71
N ASN A 7 -4.10 -5.09 14.46
CA ASN A 7 -3.30 -4.67 13.33
C ASN A 7 -3.61 -3.20 12.97
N VAL A 8 -2.58 -2.36 13.05
CA VAL A 8 -2.69 -0.93 12.71
C VAL A 8 -3.00 -0.73 11.23
N ASP A 9 -2.45 -1.58 10.35
CA ASP A 9 -2.67 -1.46 8.90
C ASP A 9 -4.13 -1.73 8.54
N ASP A 10 -4.79 -2.65 9.24
CA ASP A 10 -6.20 -2.96 9.03
C ASP A 10 -7.08 -1.76 9.45
N PHE A 11 -6.80 -1.15 10.60
CA PHE A 11 -7.51 0.06 11.05
C PHE A 11 -7.34 1.22 10.05
N ILE A 12 -6.14 1.41 9.52
CA ILE A 12 -5.86 2.43 8.51
C ILE A 12 -6.62 2.12 7.21
N ALA A 13 -6.67 0.86 6.79
CA ALA A 13 -7.46 0.44 5.64
C ALA A 13 -8.96 0.75 5.83
N ASP A 14 -9.51 0.49 7.01
CA ASP A 14 -10.92 0.74 7.33
C ASP A 14 -11.27 2.24 7.49
N SER A 15 -10.27 3.08 7.80
CA SER A 15 -10.45 4.53 7.90
C SER A 15 -10.69 5.23 6.56
N GLN A 16 -10.54 4.50 5.45
CA GLN A 16 -10.68 5.03 4.10
C GLN A 16 -12.13 5.40 3.78
N ARG A 17 -12.30 6.56 3.16
CA ARG A 17 -13.62 7.09 2.79
C ARG A 17 -14.11 6.46 1.50
N LEU A 18 -15.34 5.96 1.52
CA LEU A 18 -16.02 5.39 0.37
C LEU A 18 -17.27 6.19 0.00
N PRO A 19 -17.61 6.25 -1.30
CA PRO A 19 -18.83 6.88 -1.77
C PRO A 19 -20.05 6.02 -1.40
N CYS A 20 -20.90 6.55 -0.55
CA CYS A 20 -22.09 5.88 -0.02
C CYS A 20 -23.35 6.64 -0.40
N THR A 21 -24.45 5.91 -0.66
CA THR A 21 -25.78 6.49 -0.92
C THR A 21 -26.71 6.10 0.23
N PHE A 22 -27.34 7.07 0.88
CA PHE A 22 -28.36 6.77 1.90
C PHE A 22 -29.64 6.26 1.25
N ASN A 23 -30.22 5.18 1.76
CA ASN A 23 -31.48 4.62 1.26
C ASN A 23 -32.71 5.25 1.93
N MET A 24 -32.52 5.89 3.10
CA MET A 24 -33.58 6.47 3.92
C MET A 24 -33.14 7.81 4.52
N ASP A 25 -34.12 8.58 4.98
CA ASP A 25 -33.89 9.80 5.76
C ASP A 25 -33.33 9.45 7.13
N VAL A 26 -32.19 10.04 7.50
CA VAL A 26 -31.55 9.84 8.81
C VAL A 26 -31.57 11.15 9.60
N PRO A 27 -32.33 11.22 10.71
CA PRO A 27 -32.45 12.44 11.50
C PRO A 27 -31.16 12.75 12.27
N ASN A 28 -30.87 14.04 12.48
CA ASN A 28 -29.72 14.56 13.24
C ASN A 28 -28.32 14.18 12.70
N MET A 29 -28.23 13.65 11.48
CA MET A 29 -26.95 13.19 10.91
C MET A 29 -26.33 14.19 9.91
N GLY A 30 -26.92 15.37 9.73
CA GLY A 30 -26.46 16.36 8.74
C GLY A 30 -25.03 16.89 8.96
N GLN A 31 -24.48 16.73 10.17
CA GLN A 31 -23.09 17.07 10.49
C GLN A 31 -22.07 16.35 9.60
N ILE A 32 -22.39 15.15 9.11
CA ILE A 32 -21.49 14.38 8.24
C ILE A 32 -21.27 15.09 6.89
N GLN A 33 -22.28 15.77 6.36
CA GLN A 33 -22.19 16.44 5.06
C GLN A 33 -21.60 17.86 5.19
N SER A 34 -21.28 18.33 6.41
CA SER A 34 -20.89 19.72 6.69
C SER A 34 -21.90 20.74 6.11
N THR A 35 -23.19 20.36 6.08
CA THR A 35 -24.30 21.22 5.65
C THR A 35 -25.00 21.82 6.86
N GLU A 36 -25.73 22.93 6.66
CA GLU A 36 -26.55 23.55 7.71
C GLU A 36 -27.85 22.76 7.98
N GLU A 37 -28.18 21.81 7.11
CA GLU A 37 -29.32 20.91 7.29
C GLU A 37 -29.06 19.93 8.44
N ARG A 38 -30.07 19.72 9.28
CA ARG A 38 -29.97 18.84 10.46
C ARG A 38 -30.02 17.35 10.10
N ASP A 39 -30.75 17.01 9.04
CA ASP A 39 -31.09 15.64 8.68
C ASP A 39 -30.51 15.29 7.31
N ILE A 40 -30.10 14.03 7.11
CA ILE A 40 -29.70 13.52 5.80
C ILE A 40 -30.94 13.01 5.09
N LYS A 41 -31.18 13.46 3.85
CA LYS A 41 -32.26 12.96 3.01
C LYS A 41 -31.90 11.63 2.33
N ALA A 42 -32.89 10.81 2.05
CA ALA A 42 -32.76 9.63 1.23
C ALA A 42 -32.16 10.00 -0.14
N LEU A 43 -31.41 9.07 -0.71
CA LEU A 43 -30.65 9.21 -1.96
C LEU A 43 -29.50 10.22 -1.91
N THR A 44 -29.21 10.82 -0.76
CA THR A 44 -28.04 11.69 -0.60
C THR A 44 -26.77 10.87 -0.69
N ARG A 45 -25.81 11.36 -1.48
CA ARG A 45 -24.46 10.78 -1.58
C ARG A 45 -23.52 11.45 -0.60
N VAL A 46 -22.87 10.64 0.22
CA VAL A 46 -21.95 11.09 1.26
C VAL A 46 -20.73 10.19 1.26
N GLU A 47 -19.55 10.74 1.56
CA GLU A 47 -18.34 9.94 1.76
C GLU A 47 -18.23 9.53 3.23
N LEU A 48 -18.25 8.22 3.49
CA LEU A 48 -18.17 7.66 4.84
C LEU A 48 -16.92 6.77 4.98
N PRO A 49 -16.25 6.77 6.15
CA PRO A 49 -15.23 5.77 6.45
C PRO A 49 -15.79 4.35 6.34
N PHE A 50 -14.99 3.41 5.84
CA PHE A 50 -15.43 2.03 5.62
C PHE A 50 -15.96 1.36 6.90
N TRP A 51 -15.29 1.50 8.05
CA TRP A 51 -15.75 0.93 9.32
C TRP A 51 -17.17 1.36 9.72
N LEU A 52 -17.59 2.57 9.33
CA LEU A 52 -18.93 3.07 9.59
C LEU A 52 -19.90 2.61 8.50
N ALA A 53 -19.46 2.70 7.24
CA ALA A 53 -20.25 2.32 6.08
C ALA A 53 -20.66 0.84 6.13
N GLU A 54 -19.77 -0.06 6.56
CA GLU A 54 -20.02 -1.49 6.73
C GLU A 54 -21.20 -1.75 7.66
N LEU A 55 -21.18 -1.17 8.87
CA LEU A 55 -22.25 -1.34 9.86
C LEU A 55 -23.59 -0.78 9.35
N MET A 56 -23.57 0.34 8.63
CA MET A 56 -24.78 0.94 8.08
C MET A 56 -25.33 0.16 6.88
N ALA A 57 -24.46 -0.43 6.07
CA ALA A 57 -24.83 -1.26 4.92
C ALA A 57 -25.46 -2.58 5.36
N LEU A 58 -24.92 -3.24 6.39
CA LEU A 58 -25.51 -4.44 6.98
C LEU A 58 -26.95 -4.22 7.50
N ASN A 59 -27.27 -3.00 7.92
CA ASN A 59 -28.60 -2.61 8.37
C ASN A 59 -29.49 -2.01 7.25
N ASN A 60 -29.06 -2.08 5.98
CA ASN A 60 -29.76 -1.51 4.82
C ASN A 60 -30.00 0.02 4.86
N ILE A 61 -29.30 0.76 5.73
CA ILE A 61 -29.42 2.22 5.84
C ILE A 61 -28.70 2.90 4.66
N VAL A 62 -27.58 2.33 4.24
CA VAL A 62 -26.68 2.87 3.23
C VAL A 62 -26.35 1.80 2.18
N SER A 63 -26.31 2.20 0.91
CA SER A 63 -25.73 1.40 -0.17
C SER A 63 -24.32 1.90 -0.48
N ILE A 64 -23.34 1.00 -0.45
CA ILE A 64 -21.94 1.31 -0.75
C ILE A 64 -21.72 1.24 -2.26
N ASN A 65 -21.16 2.30 -2.84
CA ASN A 65 -20.79 2.32 -4.25
C ASN A 65 -19.31 1.94 -4.40
N LYS A 66 -18.97 1.18 -5.45
CA LYS A 66 -17.58 0.81 -5.75
C LYS A 66 -16.73 2.08 -5.96
N PRO A 67 -15.62 2.26 -5.23
CA PRO A 67 -14.76 3.43 -5.42
C PRO A 67 -14.01 3.32 -6.76
N LYS A 68 -13.49 4.46 -7.23
CA LYS A 68 -12.78 4.56 -8.53
C LYS A 68 -11.57 3.61 -8.62
N SER A 69 -10.97 3.29 -7.48
CA SER A 69 -9.84 2.35 -7.34
C SER A 69 -10.18 0.91 -7.76
N PHE A 70 -11.46 0.53 -7.75
CA PHE A 70 -11.96 -0.77 -8.26
C PHE A 70 -12.76 -0.63 -9.55
N SER A 71 -12.59 0.47 -10.28
CA SER A 71 -13.26 0.66 -11.57
C SER A 71 -12.86 -0.41 -12.59
N THR A 72 -13.75 -0.67 -13.55
CA THR A 72 -13.51 -1.63 -14.65
C THR A 72 -12.22 -1.33 -15.41
N ARG A 73 -11.83 -0.05 -15.52
CA ARG A 73 -10.56 0.36 -16.14
C ARG A 73 -9.35 -0.19 -15.39
N VAL A 74 -9.35 -0.10 -14.06
CA VAL A 74 -8.25 -0.62 -13.22
C VAL A 74 -8.23 -2.14 -13.30
N LYS A 75 -9.39 -2.80 -13.24
CA LYS A 75 -9.51 -4.26 -13.39
C LYS A 75 -8.94 -4.72 -14.75
N ALA A 76 -9.31 -4.07 -15.86
CA ALA A 76 -8.79 -4.39 -17.19
C ALA A 76 -7.27 -4.16 -17.32
N ALA A 77 -6.73 -3.12 -16.67
CA ALA A 77 -5.29 -2.87 -16.65
C ALA A 77 -4.54 -3.96 -15.87
N LEU A 78 -5.07 -4.38 -14.72
CA LEU A 78 -4.52 -5.48 -13.92
C LEU A 78 -4.58 -6.82 -14.65
N ASP A 79 -5.63 -7.04 -15.44
CA ASP A 79 -5.76 -8.23 -16.29
C ASP A 79 -4.75 -8.29 -17.42
N ALA A 80 -4.37 -7.14 -17.99
CA ALA A 80 -3.40 -7.05 -19.06
C ALA A 80 -1.96 -7.20 -18.55
N ASN A 81 -1.56 -6.42 -17.55
CA ASN A 81 -0.28 -6.54 -16.89
C ASN A 81 -0.39 -6.00 -15.45
N PRO A 82 -0.34 -6.87 -14.42
CA PRO A 82 -0.50 -6.41 -13.04
C PRO A 82 0.73 -5.66 -12.51
N ALA A 83 1.92 -5.83 -13.09
CA ALA A 83 3.14 -5.15 -12.66
C ALA A 83 3.23 -3.69 -13.13
N SER A 84 2.57 -3.32 -14.23
CA SER A 84 2.59 -1.93 -14.72
C SER A 84 1.61 -1.01 -13.99
N VAL A 85 0.70 -1.58 -13.18
CA VAL A 85 -0.32 -0.81 -12.46
C VAL A 85 0.24 -0.27 -11.14
N GLN A 86 0.17 1.05 -10.97
CA GLN A 86 0.54 1.73 -9.73
C GLN A 86 -0.60 1.63 -8.70
N LEU A 87 -0.65 0.52 -7.97
CA LEU A 87 -1.67 0.25 -6.94
C LEU A 87 -1.68 1.33 -5.85
N ARG A 88 -0.50 1.77 -5.41
CA ARG A 88 -0.36 2.81 -4.37
C ARG A 88 -1.06 4.13 -4.71
N ASN A 89 -1.12 4.49 -5.99
CA ASN A 89 -1.80 5.70 -6.45
C ASN A 89 -3.32 5.54 -6.50
N GLN A 90 -3.82 4.29 -6.58
CA GLN A 90 -5.24 3.99 -6.47
C GLN A 90 -5.68 3.94 -5.01
N ASN A 91 -4.91 3.24 -4.18
CA ASN A 91 -5.14 3.09 -2.75
C ASN A 91 -3.88 2.52 -2.08
N ILE A 92 -3.51 3.02 -0.89
CA ILE A 92 -2.34 2.55 -0.14
C ILE A 92 -2.52 1.10 0.37
N HIS A 93 -3.76 0.70 0.67
CA HIS A 93 -4.16 -0.62 1.16
C HIS A 93 -5.21 -1.26 0.24
N TRP A 94 -4.88 -1.37 -1.06
CA TRP A 94 -5.80 -1.85 -2.10
C TRP A 94 -6.25 -3.30 -1.88
N TYR A 95 -5.37 -4.24 -1.54
CA TYR A 95 -5.72 -5.64 -1.27
C TYR A 95 -6.62 -5.78 -0.04
N ALA A 96 -6.30 -5.06 1.05
CA ALA A 96 -7.08 -5.11 2.29
C ALA A 96 -8.50 -4.56 2.09
N LEU A 97 -8.62 -3.36 1.52
CA LEU A 97 -9.92 -2.76 1.21
C LEU A 97 -10.72 -3.63 0.23
N GLY A 98 -10.06 -4.16 -0.81
CA GLY A 98 -10.72 -4.99 -1.82
C GLY A 98 -11.27 -6.29 -1.24
N ALA A 99 -10.52 -6.95 -0.35
CA ALA A 99 -10.98 -8.17 0.31
C ALA A 99 -12.19 -7.91 1.23
N ARG A 100 -12.23 -6.76 1.91
CA ARG A 100 -13.35 -6.35 2.77
C ARG A 100 -14.58 -5.94 1.96
N LEU A 101 -14.38 -5.19 0.87
CA LEU A 101 -15.45 -4.81 -0.04
C LEU A 101 -16.08 -6.04 -0.71
N ALA A 102 -15.26 -7.01 -1.12
CA ALA A 102 -15.74 -8.25 -1.71
C ALA A 102 -16.62 -9.08 -0.76
N GLN A 103 -16.41 -9.01 0.56
CA GLN A 103 -17.25 -9.71 1.55
C GLN A 103 -18.62 -9.03 1.77
N LEU A 104 -18.75 -7.77 1.39
CA LEU A 104 -19.93 -6.95 1.67
C LEU A 104 -20.82 -6.80 0.43
N MET A 105 -20.30 -7.09 -0.76
CA MET A 105 -20.99 -6.94 -2.03
C MET A 105 -21.27 -8.30 -2.63
N ASP A 106 -22.53 -8.62 -2.96
CA ASP A 106 -22.99 -9.92 -3.51
C ASP A 106 -22.25 -10.50 -4.74
N ASP A 107 -21.29 -9.75 -5.34
CA ASP A 107 -20.44 -10.17 -6.48
C ASP A 107 -19.07 -10.75 -6.01
N ASP A 108 -18.99 -11.33 -4.80
CA ASP A 108 -17.76 -11.72 -4.08
C ASP A 108 -16.71 -12.42 -4.97
N ASP A 109 -17.15 -13.37 -5.80
CA ASP A 109 -16.27 -14.26 -6.58
C ASP A 109 -15.42 -13.49 -7.60
N THR A 110 -15.98 -12.48 -8.25
CA THR A 110 -15.27 -11.76 -9.32
C THR A 110 -14.19 -10.85 -8.78
N GLU A 111 -14.44 -10.20 -7.66
CA GLU A 111 -13.49 -9.25 -7.06
C GLU A 111 -12.34 -9.99 -6.39
N MET A 112 -12.66 -11.07 -5.68
CA MET A 112 -11.67 -11.97 -5.08
C MET A 112 -10.76 -12.60 -6.14
N GLN A 113 -11.30 -12.97 -7.31
CA GLN A 113 -10.50 -13.47 -8.44
C GLN A 113 -9.54 -12.42 -9.00
N VAL A 114 -9.97 -11.16 -9.16
CA VAL A 114 -9.09 -10.09 -9.63
C VAL A 114 -7.97 -9.81 -8.63
N LEU A 115 -8.29 -9.77 -7.33
CA LEU A 115 -7.31 -9.59 -6.25
C LEU A 115 -6.25 -10.70 -6.27
N SER A 116 -6.67 -11.97 -6.30
CA SER A 116 -5.77 -13.13 -6.31
C SER A 116 -4.90 -13.20 -7.57
N LYS A 117 -5.46 -12.91 -8.75
CA LYS A 117 -4.72 -12.87 -10.02
C LYS A 117 -3.68 -11.75 -10.03
N ALA A 118 -4.05 -10.55 -9.57
CA ALA A 118 -3.12 -9.42 -9.47
C ALA A 118 -1.95 -9.74 -8.53
N TYR A 119 -2.23 -10.30 -7.35
CA TYR A 119 -1.19 -10.68 -6.38
C TYR A 119 -0.25 -11.75 -6.94
N THR A 120 -0.80 -12.81 -7.53
CA THR A 120 -0.01 -13.90 -8.13
C THR A 120 0.87 -13.41 -9.27
N GLY A 121 0.38 -12.48 -10.10
CA GLY A 121 1.17 -11.91 -11.19
C GLY A 121 2.32 -11.00 -10.73
N ARG A 122 2.22 -10.41 -9.53
CA ARG A 122 3.23 -9.48 -8.99
C ARG A 122 4.25 -10.16 -8.08
N ILE A 123 3.88 -11.23 -7.38
CA ILE A 123 4.73 -11.85 -6.34
C ILE A 123 6.10 -12.31 -6.84
N ALA A 124 6.19 -12.85 -8.05
CA ALA A 124 7.46 -13.30 -8.63
C ALA A 124 8.43 -12.12 -8.84
N GLN A 125 7.91 -10.99 -9.31
CA GLN A 125 8.69 -9.77 -9.49
C GLN A 125 9.12 -9.19 -8.15
N ILE A 126 8.22 -9.13 -7.16
CA ILE A 126 8.55 -8.68 -5.79
C ILE A 126 9.69 -9.53 -5.21
N PHE A 127 9.60 -10.86 -5.33
CA PHE A 127 10.64 -11.77 -4.88
C PHE A 127 11.98 -11.50 -5.58
N GLN A 128 11.99 -11.41 -6.92
CA GLN A 128 13.20 -11.12 -7.66
C GLN A 128 13.85 -9.79 -7.24
N GLN A 129 13.05 -8.73 -7.05
CA GLN A 129 13.56 -7.43 -6.59
C GLN A 129 14.09 -7.48 -5.15
N SER A 130 13.48 -8.28 -4.27
CA SER A 130 13.98 -8.47 -2.90
C SER A 130 15.40 -9.05 -2.87
N GLN A 131 15.66 -10.05 -3.74
CA GLN A 131 16.97 -10.68 -3.86
C GLN A 131 17.99 -9.72 -4.48
N HIS A 132 17.60 -9.03 -5.56
CA HIS A 132 18.49 -8.09 -6.25
C HIS A 132 18.90 -6.91 -5.36
N LEU A 133 17.95 -6.26 -4.68
CA LEU A 133 18.25 -5.11 -3.83
C LEU A 133 19.11 -5.48 -2.63
N SER A 134 18.94 -6.69 -2.08
CA SER A 134 19.80 -7.18 -0.99
C SER A 134 21.27 -7.27 -1.41
N THR A 135 21.56 -7.66 -2.65
CA THR A 135 22.94 -7.76 -3.18
C THR A 135 23.57 -6.39 -3.39
N ALA A 136 22.78 -5.41 -3.86
CA ALA A 136 23.25 -4.04 -4.05
C ALA A 136 23.64 -3.36 -2.73
N SER A 137 22.92 -3.66 -1.63
CA SER A 137 23.21 -3.07 -0.32
C SER A 137 24.58 -3.49 0.25
N SER A 138 25.03 -4.72 0.00
CA SER A 138 26.31 -5.25 0.49
C SER A 138 27.53 -4.54 -0.12
N PHE A 139 27.44 -4.07 -1.37
CA PHE A 139 28.56 -3.40 -2.06
C PHE A 139 28.86 -1.99 -1.51
N SER A 140 27.92 -1.39 -0.78
CA SER A 140 28.11 -0.07 -0.15
C SER A 140 28.98 -0.10 1.11
N THR A 141 29.11 -1.28 1.75
CA THR A 141 29.88 -1.41 3.01
C THR A 141 31.37 -1.65 2.75
N SER A 142 31.77 -1.97 1.51
CA SER A 142 33.17 -2.19 1.12
C SER A 142 33.90 -0.93 0.62
N SER A 143 33.26 0.24 0.57
CA SER A 143 33.87 1.50 0.11
C SER A 143 34.04 2.55 1.21
N THR A 144 34.31 2.12 2.45
CA THR A 144 34.79 2.98 3.55
C THR A 144 36.06 2.41 4.19
N THR A 145 37.04 2.04 3.36
CA THR A 145 38.42 1.81 3.82
C THR A 145 39.29 3.02 3.49
N ASN A 146 39.69 3.71 4.56
CA ASN A 146 40.89 4.54 4.72
C ASN A 146 41.02 5.85 3.92
N THR A 147 40.58 6.94 4.54
CA THR A 147 41.37 8.18 4.59
C THR A 147 41.38 8.69 6.03
N ASP A 148 42.47 8.39 6.76
CA ASP A 148 42.91 9.20 7.90
C ASP A 148 43.13 10.63 7.42
N ALA A 149 42.27 11.55 7.83
CA ALA A 149 42.56 12.98 7.85
C ALA A 149 41.58 13.64 8.82
N ASP A 150 42.12 14.10 9.95
CA ASP A 150 41.50 15.07 10.86
C ASP A 150 40.93 16.26 10.08
N ASP A 151 39.62 16.55 10.18
CA ASP A 151 39.14 17.92 10.36
C ASP A 151 37.64 18.00 10.70
N GLN A 152 37.30 19.05 11.45
CA GLN A 152 35.92 19.44 11.80
C GLN A 152 35.12 19.80 10.54
N GLY A 153 33.89 19.27 10.39
CA GLY A 153 33.03 19.69 9.28
C GLY A 153 31.62 19.13 9.33
N PHE A 154 30.64 20.02 9.46
CA PHE A 154 29.19 19.80 9.45
C PHE A 154 28.74 18.66 8.53
N ALA A 155 27.90 17.76 9.07
CA ALA A 155 27.16 16.80 8.29
C ALA A 155 26.45 17.53 7.13
N SER A 156 26.76 17.13 5.89
CA SER A 156 26.18 17.74 4.71
C SER A 156 24.65 17.64 4.77
N ALA A 157 23.95 18.67 4.28
CA ALA A 157 22.49 18.78 4.34
C ALA A 157 21.74 17.54 3.80
N GLN A 158 22.40 16.75 2.94
CA GLN A 158 21.89 15.47 2.42
C GLN A 158 21.83 14.35 3.48
N ALA A 159 22.77 14.30 4.42
CA ALA A 159 22.76 13.32 5.51
C ALA A 159 21.70 13.65 6.57
N ILE A 160 21.47 14.95 6.85
CA ILE A 160 20.40 15.39 7.75
C ILE A 160 19.02 15.18 7.10
N ALA A 161 18.89 15.41 5.79
CA ALA A 161 17.66 15.13 5.05
C ALA A 161 17.29 13.64 5.05
N ALA A 162 18.28 12.74 5.04
CA ALA A 162 18.07 11.29 5.10
C ALA A 162 17.55 10.80 6.48
N MET A 163 17.76 11.57 7.55
CA MET A 163 17.32 11.23 8.91
C MET A 163 15.93 11.82 9.26
N VAL A 164 15.46 12.83 8.50
CA VAL A 164 14.22 13.58 8.76
C VAL A 164 13.03 13.10 7.91
N SER A 165 13.24 12.29 6.87
CA SER A 165 12.13 11.75 6.08
C SER A 165 11.65 10.40 6.62
N ASP A 166 10.46 10.37 7.23
CA ASP A 166 9.64 9.16 7.48
C ASP A 166 9.09 8.55 6.17
N GLY A 167 9.92 8.48 5.13
CA GLY A 167 9.68 7.74 3.90
C GLY A 167 10.66 6.57 3.82
N PRO A 168 10.31 5.47 3.14
CA PRO A 168 11.26 4.38 2.97
C PRO A 168 12.49 4.91 2.24
N SER A 169 13.61 4.97 2.95
CA SER A 169 14.94 5.16 2.37
C SER A 169 15.20 3.96 1.44
N LEU A 170 14.70 4.04 0.20
CA LEU A 170 15.19 3.22 -0.89
C LEU A 170 16.65 3.59 -1.08
N GLY A 171 17.56 2.66 -0.78
CA GLY A 171 18.99 2.84 -0.93
C GLY A 171 19.39 3.18 -2.36
N MET A 172 19.39 4.47 -2.69
CA MET A 172 19.93 5.00 -3.93
C MET A 172 21.45 5.14 -3.76
N SER A 173 22.17 4.03 -3.92
CA SER A 173 23.63 4.01 -4.04
C SER A 173 24.04 3.93 -5.51
N ALA A 174 25.03 4.74 -5.88
CA ALA A 174 25.45 5.09 -7.24
C ALA A 174 26.10 3.97 -8.09
N GLY A 175 25.89 2.69 -7.76
CA GLY A 175 26.61 1.57 -8.39
C GLY A 175 25.80 0.66 -9.32
N HIS A 176 24.46 0.65 -9.23
CA HIS A 176 23.58 -0.12 -10.12
C HIS A 176 22.35 0.73 -10.41
N ALA A 177 22.30 1.36 -11.58
CA ALA A 177 21.10 2.06 -12.02
C ALA A 177 19.96 1.03 -12.15
N MET A 178 18.97 1.10 -11.25
CA MET A 178 17.72 0.35 -11.43
C MET A 178 17.05 0.83 -12.72
N SER A 179 16.49 -0.08 -13.51
CA SER A 179 15.76 0.32 -14.72
C SER A 179 14.56 1.20 -14.33
N ALA A 180 14.18 2.13 -15.23
CA ALA A 180 13.04 3.00 -14.99
C ALA A 180 11.75 2.22 -14.70
N GLU A 181 11.57 1.06 -15.35
CA GLU A 181 10.44 0.16 -15.11
C GLU A 181 10.44 -0.43 -13.69
N ILE A 182 11.63 -0.75 -13.15
CA ILE A 182 11.76 -1.26 -11.78
C ILE A 182 11.48 -0.14 -10.78
N THR A 183 11.97 1.07 -11.01
CA THR A 183 11.69 2.19 -10.10
C THR A 183 10.21 2.53 -10.08
N ASP A 184 9.54 2.52 -11.23
CA ASP A 184 8.11 2.76 -11.34
C ASP A 184 7.30 1.65 -10.65
N PHE A 185 7.73 0.39 -10.79
CA PHE A 185 7.14 -0.73 -10.08
C PHE A 185 7.24 -0.55 -8.56
N LEU A 186 8.45 -0.28 -8.05
CA LEU A 186 8.70 -0.09 -6.61
C LEU A 186 7.91 1.09 -6.02
N GLN A 187 7.77 2.18 -6.78
CA GLN A 187 6.95 3.31 -6.37
C GLN A 187 5.46 2.94 -6.29
N GLY A 188 4.99 2.15 -7.26
CA GLY A 188 3.59 1.70 -7.39
C GLY A 188 3.16 0.59 -6.44
N MET A 189 4.06 0.03 -5.62
CA MET A 189 3.75 -1.06 -4.69
C MET A 189 2.84 -0.62 -3.55
N GLU A 190 1.82 -1.44 -3.27
CA GLU A 190 0.97 -1.32 -2.09
C GLU A 190 1.75 -1.59 -0.79
N GLU A 191 1.21 -1.18 0.36
CA GLU A 191 1.84 -1.41 1.65
C GLU A 191 2.09 -2.88 1.99
N SER A 192 1.13 -3.77 1.76
CA SER A 192 1.31 -5.21 1.99
C SER A 192 2.46 -5.80 1.16
N GLU A 193 2.60 -5.36 -0.09
CA GLU A 193 3.69 -5.75 -0.98
C GLU A 193 5.03 -5.17 -0.55
N ARG A 194 5.04 -3.93 -0.04
CA ARG A 194 6.25 -3.28 0.50
C ARG A 194 6.76 -4.00 1.74
N THR A 195 5.85 -4.39 2.63
CA THR A 195 6.20 -5.23 3.79
C THR A 195 6.78 -6.56 3.36
N LEU A 196 6.16 -7.23 2.37
CA LEU A 196 6.70 -8.47 1.81
C LEU A 196 8.10 -8.28 1.21
N LEU A 197 8.31 -7.19 0.47
CA LEU A 197 9.61 -6.85 -0.11
C LEU A 197 10.68 -6.64 0.96
N ARG A 198 10.36 -5.89 2.02
CA ARG A 198 11.27 -5.62 3.16
C ARG A 198 11.65 -6.91 3.86
N ASN A 199 10.67 -7.75 4.18
CA ASN A 199 10.90 -9.04 4.83
C ASN A 199 11.76 -9.95 3.94
N GLY A 200 11.53 -9.95 2.63
CA GLY A 200 12.35 -10.68 1.66
C GLY A 200 13.79 -10.18 1.61
N GLN A 201 14.02 -8.87 1.68
CA GLN A 201 15.35 -8.27 1.71
C GLN A 201 16.11 -8.61 2.99
N GLU A 202 15.42 -8.51 4.13
CA GLU A 202 15.98 -8.85 5.43
C GLU A 202 16.39 -10.33 5.48
N GLY A 203 15.51 -11.23 5.03
CA GLY A 203 15.81 -12.66 4.96
C GLY A 203 16.98 -12.98 4.03
N ALA A 204 17.04 -12.34 2.85
CA ALA A 204 18.15 -12.51 1.90
C ALA A 204 19.48 -12.00 2.47
N ARG A 205 19.45 -10.89 3.22
CA ARG A 205 20.63 -10.34 3.91
C ARG A 205 21.11 -11.27 5.02
N MET A 206 20.21 -11.69 5.93
CA MET A 206 20.56 -12.59 7.03
C MET A 206 21.17 -13.90 6.53
N MET A 207 20.63 -14.46 5.44
CA MET A 207 21.18 -15.69 4.84
C MET A 207 22.61 -15.48 4.31
N LYS A 208 22.88 -14.33 3.69
CA LYS A 208 24.23 -14.00 3.20
C LYS A 208 25.21 -13.84 4.35
N ASP A 209 24.82 -13.11 5.39
CA ASP A 209 25.65 -12.89 6.58
C ASP A 209 25.97 -14.23 7.28
N PHE A 210 24.96 -15.11 7.39
CA PHE A 210 25.16 -16.48 7.90
C PHE A 210 26.14 -17.29 7.04
N LEU A 211 25.99 -17.30 5.71
CA LEU A 211 26.90 -18.01 4.81
C LEU A 211 28.33 -17.46 4.87
N ALA A 212 28.50 -16.14 5.00
CA ALA A 212 29.80 -15.50 5.14
C ALA A 212 30.47 -15.81 6.48
N SER A 213 29.69 -15.96 7.56
CA SER A 213 30.22 -16.30 8.89
C SER A 213 30.73 -17.75 9.02
N ASN A 214 30.34 -18.62 8.09
CA ASN A 214 30.63 -20.06 8.10
C ASN A 214 31.76 -20.45 7.12
N GLN A 215 32.45 -19.47 6.54
CA GLN A 215 33.65 -19.62 5.69
C GLN A 215 34.87 -19.06 6.41
#